data_AF-A0A2R7P1N8-F1
#
_entry.id   AF-A0A2R7P1N8-F1
#
_cell.length_a   1.000
_cell.length_b   1.000
_cell.length_c   1.000
_cell.angle_alpha   90.00
_cell.angle_beta   90.00
_cell.angle_gamma   90.00
#
_symmetry.space_group_name_H-M   'P 1'
#
loop_
_entity.id
_entity.type
_entity.pdbx_description
1 polymer ?
#
loop_
_entity_poly.entity_id
_entity_poly.type
_entity_poly.pdbx_seq_one_letter_code
_entity_poly.pdbx_strand_id
1 'polypeptide(L)'
;MPLSTAPLAPPDAASAAALGRDADAQAPQQVVKVRRDYNSWVATETMEDYALRYTPQRFRKWSEWRVANTAFGAASFLILEAVGATLLVQYGFINAFWAIVATGLIIFLAGLPISVYAARYGVDMDLLTRGAGFGYIGSTLTSLIYASFTFIFFALEAAVMAYALELALDIPPTWGYLICAIVVIPLVTHGVSAISRLQVWTQPLWLVMLVVPFVYVIVRDPGAFSGIVHYGGESMRGATFQLPLFGAALTVGIALITQMGEQADYLRFMPASTPATRGRWWLGVLVGGPG
;
A
#
# COMPACT_ATOMS: atom_id res chain seq x y z
N MET A 1 -66.42 26.47 -10.41
CA MET A 1 -67.32 25.30 -10.32
C MET A 1 -66.45 24.06 -10.44
N PRO A 2 -66.33 23.21 -9.39
CA PRO A 2 -65.53 21.99 -9.42
C PRO A 2 -66.35 20.82 -9.98
N LEU A 3 -65.71 19.93 -10.75
CA LEU A 3 -66.33 18.68 -11.21
C LEU A 3 -65.97 17.53 -10.26
N SER A 4 -67.01 16.75 -10.00
CA SER A 4 -67.16 15.71 -8.99
C SER A 4 -66.41 14.42 -9.32
N THR A 5 -65.97 13.74 -8.27
CA THR A 5 -65.34 12.41 -8.23
C THR A 5 -66.36 11.28 -8.45
N ALA A 6 -66.06 10.34 -9.35
CA ALA A 6 -66.70 9.02 -9.40
C ALA A 6 -65.63 7.91 -9.31
N PRO A 7 -65.83 6.82 -8.55
CA PRO A 7 -64.82 5.78 -8.33
C PRO A 7 -64.84 4.69 -9.42
N LEU A 8 -63.65 4.31 -9.91
CA LEU A 8 -63.44 3.17 -10.80
C LEU A 8 -63.37 1.87 -9.98
N ALA A 9 -64.27 0.92 -10.29
CA ALA A 9 -64.26 -0.44 -9.75
C ALA A 9 -63.05 -1.25 -10.27
N PRO A 10 -62.53 -2.23 -9.50
CA PRO A 10 -61.41 -3.06 -9.93
C PRO A 10 -61.83 -4.09 -11.00
N PRO A 11 -61.01 -4.36 -12.03
CA PRO A 11 -61.31 -5.38 -13.03
C PRO A 11 -61.08 -6.80 -12.52
N ASP A 12 -61.99 -7.70 -12.91
CA ASP A 12 -62.11 -9.10 -12.50
C ASP A 12 -60.86 -9.96 -12.81
N ALA A 13 -60.46 -10.78 -11.83
CA ALA A 13 -59.32 -11.71 -11.87
C ALA A 13 -59.49 -12.91 -12.82
N ALA A 14 -60.54 -12.93 -13.65
CA ALA A 14 -60.87 -14.05 -14.54
C ALA A 14 -60.28 -13.93 -15.96
N SER A 15 -59.71 -12.78 -16.34
CA SER A 15 -59.13 -12.57 -17.69
C SER A 15 -57.67 -13.07 -17.83
N ALA A 16 -57.01 -13.49 -16.75
CA ALA A 16 -55.58 -13.82 -16.77
C ALA A 16 -55.26 -15.28 -17.19
N ALA A 17 -56.26 -16.13 -17.39
CA ALA A 17 -56.05 -17.59 -17.52
C ALA A 17 -56.09 -18.15 -18.95
N ALA A 18 -56.23 -17.33 -20.00
CA ALA A 18 -56.54 -17.81 -21.36
C ALA A 18 -55.51 -17.50 -22.46
N LEU A 19 -54.27 -17.11 -22.15
CA LEU A 19 -53.20 -16.91 -23.16
C LEU A 19 -51.93 -17.68 -22.82
N GLY A 20 -52.09 -18.96 -22.50
CA GLY A 20 -51.01 -19.92 -22.61
C GLY A 20 -50.92 -20.46 -24.04
N ARG A 21 -49.68 -20.74 -24.47
CA ARG A 21 -49.26 -21.49 -25.67
C ARG A 21 -49.07 -20.61 -26.92
N ASP A 22 -47.84 -20.12 -27.09
CA ASP A 22 -47.11 -19.95 -28.37
C ASP A 22 -45.91 -18.99 -28.20
N ALA A 23 -44.91 -19.39 -27.40
CA ALA A 23 -43.69 -18.59 -27.22
C ALA A 23 -42.39 -19.41 -27.26
N ASP A 24 -42.39 -20.56 -27.94
CA ASP A 24 -41.16 -21.28 -28.33
C ASP A 24 -40.63 -20.80 -29.69
N ALA A 25 -40.45 -19.48 -29.83
CA ALA A 25 -39.70 -18.90 -30.94
C ALA A 25 -38.36 -18.39 -30.40
N GLN A 26 -37.38 -19.29 -30.40
CA GLN A 26 -36.00 -19.00 -30.06
C GLN A 26 -35.44 -17.99 -31.07
N ALA A 27 -35.52 -16.70 -30.73
CA ALA A 27 -34.93 -15.64 -31.52
C ALA A 27 -33.42 -15.89 -31.63
N PRO A 28 -32.84 -15.98 -32.83
CA PRO A 28 -31.41 -16.18 -32.97
C PRO A 28 -30.70 -14.94 -32.45
N GLN A 29 -30.14 -15.01 -31.23
CA GLN A 29 -29.21 -14.01 -30.74
C GLN A 29 -27.95 -14.10 -31.60
N GLN A 30 -27.93 -13.35 -32.70
CA GLN A 30 -26.69 -13.06 -33.41
C GLN A 30 -25.77 -12.27 -32.48
N VAL A 31 -24.90 -13.00 -31.79
CA VAL A 31 -23.79 -12.42 -31.04
C VAL A 31 -22.83 -11.81 -32.05
N VAL A 32 -23.01 -10.52 -32.31
CA VAL A 32 -22.07 -9.70 -33.10
C VAL A 32 -20.70 -9.83 -32.45
N LYS A 33 -19.77 -10.56 -33.12
CA LYS A 33 -18.42 -10.87 -32.64
C LYS A 33 -17.63 -9.62 -32.17
N VAL A 34 -17.93 -8.45 -32.73
CA VAL A 34 -17.29 -7.17 -32.38
C VAL A 34 -17.48 -6.76 -30.91
N ARG A 35 -18.62 -7.13 -30.28
CA ARG A 35 -18.84 -6.83 -28.85
C ARG A 35 -18.01 -7.70 -27.91
N ARG A 36 -17.46 -8.84 -28.38
CA ARG A 36 -16.67 -9.75 -27.54
C ARG A 36 -15.21 -9.29 -27.43
N ASP A 37 -14.66 -8.68 -28.47
CA ASP A 37 -13.29 -8.15 -28.46
C ASP A 37 -13.21 -6.83 -27.70
N TYR A 38 -14.21 -5.95 -27.76
CA TYR A 38 -14.26 -4.77 -26.88
C TYR A 38 -14.30 -5.18 -25.39
N ASN A 39 -14.99 -6.29 -25.09
CA ASN A 39 -15.10 -6.80 -23.72
C ASN A 39 -13.82 -7.51 -23.25
N SER A 40 -12.94 -8.01 -24.12
CA SER A 40 -11.67 -8.62 -23.68
C SER A 40 -10.59 -7.57 -23.39
N TRP A 41 -10.60 -6.46 -24.13
CA TRP A 41 -9.74 -5.30 -23.85
C TRP A 41 -10.23 -4.58 -22.58
N VAL A 42 -11.54 -4.35 -22.45
CA VAL A 42 -12.13 -3.78 -21.23
C VAL A 42 -12.09 -4.76 -20.05
N ALA A 43 -12.17 -6.08 -20.23
CA ALA A 43 -12.00 -7.04 -19.13
C ALA A 43 -10.55 -7.09 -18.60
N THR A 44 -9.57 -6.78 -19.45
CA THR A 44 -8.16 -6.69 -19.06
C THR A 44 -7.89 -5.34 -18.37
N GLU A 45 -8.58 -4.28 -18.78
CA GLU A 45 -8.46 -2.91 -18.22
C GLU A 45 -9.31 -2.71 -16.95
N THR A 46 -10.40 -3.48 -16.76
CA THR A 46 -11.17 -3.54 -15.50
C THR A 46 -10.42 -4.18 -14.33
N MET A 47 -9.18 -4.64 -14.54
CA MET A 47 -8.29 -5.05 -13.45
C MET A 47 -7.65 -3.87 -12.72
N GLU A 48 -7.67 -2.66 -13.29
CA GLU A 48 -6.95 -1.48 -12.77
C GLU A 48 -7.90 -0.36 -12.30
N ASP A 49 -9.20 -0.48 -12.58
CA ASP A 49 -10.20 0.58 -12.33
C ASP A 49 -10.82 0.54 -10.90
N TYR A 50 -10.13 -0.11 -9.94
CA TYR A 50 -10.56 -0.20 -8.53
C TYR A 50 -9.95 0.88 -7.62
N ALA A 51 -9.31 1.89 -8.19
CA ALA A 51 -8.83 3.05 -7.42
C ALA A 51 -9.98 3.90 -6.83
N LEU A 52 -11.19 3.85 -7.40
CA LEU A 52 -12.28 4.79 -7.06
C LEU A 52 -13.61 4.15 -6.62
N ARG A 53 -13.69 2.82 -6.48
CA ARG A 53 -14.92 2.13 -6.05
C ARG A 53 -14.67 1.03 -5.02
N TYR A 54 -15.66 0.85 -4.15
CA TYR A 54 -15.75 -0.26 -3.18
C TYR A 54 -15.39 -1.59 -3.85
N THR A 55 -14.43 -2.33 -3.28
CA THR A 55 -13.96 -3.59 -3.88
C THR A 55 -15.04 -4.67 -3.72
N PRO A 56 -15.58 -5.26 -4.80
CA PRO A 56 -16.58 -6.32 -4.70
C PRO A 56 -16.01 -7.55 -3.98
N GLN A 57 -16.82 -8.21 -3.15
CA GLN A 57 -16.43 -9.42 -2.38
C GLN A 57 -15.83 -10.56 -3.24
N ARG A 58 -16.08 -10.57 -4.55
CA ARG A 58 -15.50 -11.54 -5.50
C ARG A 58 -14.02 -11.30 -5.84
N PHE A 59 -13.47 -10.12 -5.54
CA PHE A 59 -12.06 -9.74 -5.77
C PHE A 59 -11.16 -9.87 -4.53
N ARG A 60 -11.71 -10.22 -3.36
CA ARG A 60 -10.96 -10.55 -2.14
C ARG A 60 -10.30 -11.93 -2.21
N LYS A 61 -9.51 -12.19 -3.26
CA LYS A 61 -8.87 -13.49 -3.55
C LYS A 61 -7.35 -13.49 -3.30
N TRP A 62 -6.78 -12.39 -2.80
CA TRP A 62 -5.36 -12.38 -2.49
C TRP A 62 -5.12 -13.28 -1.28
N SER A 63 -4.40 -14.38 -1.50
CA SER A 63 -3.93 -15.24 -0.43
C SER A 63 -3.10 -14.42 0.55
N GLU A 64 -3.17 -14.74 1.83
CA GLU A 64 -2.48 -14.03 2.90
C GLU A 64 -0.96 -13.92 2.63
N TRP A 65 -0.39 -14.90 1.94
CA TRP A 65 1.02 -14.92 1.51
C TRP A 65 1.36 -13.85 0.46
N ARG A 66 0.43 -13.53 -0.44
CA ARG A 66 0.61 -12.48 -1.46
C ARG A 66 0.48 -11.09 -0.83
N VAL A 67 -0.40 -10.93 0.16
CA VAL A 67 -0.51 -9.71 0.97
C VAL A 67 0.77 -9.49 1.76
N ALA A 68 1.26 -10.52 2.47
CA ALA A 68 2.51 -10.44 3.23
C ALA A 68 3.73 -10.11 2.34
N ASN A 69 3.86 -10.73 1.17
CA ASN A 69 4.95 -10.40 0.24
C ASN A 69 4.84 -9.00 -0.35
N THR A 70 3.63 -8.50 -0.57
CA THR A 70 3.42 -7.13 -1.09
C THR A 70 3.75 -6.12 0.01
N ALA A 71 3.29 -6.35 1.24
CA ALA A 71 3.64 -5.55 2.41
C ALA A 71 5.16 -5.56 2.68
N PHE A 72 5.83 -6.72 2.53
CA PHE A 72 7.29 -6.81 2.62
C PHE A 72 7.97 -6.02 1.49
N GLY A 73 7.40 -6.02 0.28
CA GLY A 73 7.82 -5.15 -0.81
C GLY A 73 7.74 -3.67 -0.47
N ALA A 74 6.59 -3.26 0.06
CA ALA A 74 6.39 -1.90 0.56
C ALA A 74 7.30 -1.57 1.75
N ALA A 75 7.81 -2.55 2.50
CA ALA A 75 8.82 -2.31 3.54
C ALA A 75 10.26 -2.21 2.98
N SER A 76 10.50 -2.54 1.70
CA SER A 76 11.84 -2.64 1.11
C SER A 76 12.38 -1.31 0.56
N PHE A 77 11.81 -0.17 0.98
CA PHE A 77 12.25 1.17 0.56
C PHE A 77 13.70 1.44 1.03
N LEU A 78 14.61 1.68 0.09
CA LEU A 78 16.01 1.99 0.39
C LEU A 78 16.14 3.33 1.10
N ILE A 79 15.20 4.26 0.90
CA ILE A 79 15.21 5.52 1.62
C ILE A 79 15.01 5.32 3.13
N LEU A 80 14.22 4.32 3.56
CA LEU A 80 14.03 4.05 4.99
C LEU A 80 15.33 3.56 5.64
N GLU A 81 16.11 2.75 4.92
CA GLU A 81 17.45 2.33 5.34
C GLU A 81 18.40 3.52 5.44
N ALA A 82 18.43 4.39 4.42
CA ALA A 82 19.25 5.60 4.42
C ALA A 82 18.86 6.57 5.55
N VAL A 83 17.57 6.74 5.82
CA VAL A 83 17.07 7.54 6.94
C VAL A 83 17.50 6.91 8.28
N GLY A 84 17.35 5.60 8.45
CA GLY A 84 17.81 4.89 9.66
C GLY A 84 19.31 5.05 9.91
N ALA A 85 20.13 4.89 8.87
CA ALA A 85 21.57 5.14 8.93
C ALA A 85 21.88 6.61 9.28
N THR A 86 21.13 7.55 8.71
CA THR A 86 21.28 8.98 9.01
C THR A 86 20.93 9.28 10.47
N LEU A 87 19.89 8.66 11.03
CA LEU A 87 19.53 8.82 12.44
C LEU A 87 20.65 8.31 13.36
N LEU A 88 21.23 7.15 13.03
CA LEU A 88 22.38 6.59 13.75
C LEU A 88 23.58 7.56 13.70
N VAL A 89 23.90 8.09 12.52
CA VAL A 89 25.05 8.98 12.29
C VAL A 89 24.86 10.32 12.99
N GLN A 90 23.67 10.91 12.94
CA GLN A 90 23.42 12.25 13.50
C GLN A 90 23.18 12.22 15.01
N TYR A 91 22.40 11.24 15.51
CA TYR A 91 21.90 11.24 16.89
C TYR A 91 22.57 10.21 17.81
N GLY A 92 23.39 9.32 17.25
CA GLY A 92 24.03 8.23 17.97
C GLY A 92 23.11 7.03 18.19
N PHE A 93 23.70 5.86 18.44
CA PHE A 93 22.99 4.58 18.49
C PHE A 93 21.89 4.56 19.52
N ILE A 94 22.17 4.96 20.76
CA ILE A 94 21.20 4.84 21.86
C ILE A 94 19.96 5.71 21.64
N ASN A 95 20.13 6.92 21.09
CA ASN A 95 19.02 7.83 20.83
C ASN A 95 18.22 7.39 19.61
N ALA A 96 18.91 7.03 18.52
CA ALA A 96 18.27 6.53 17.30
C ALA A 96 17.50 5.23 17.55
N PHE A 97 18.08 4.29 18.30
CA PHE A 97 17.43 3.02 18.66
C PHE A 97 16.12 3.25 19.41
N TRP A 98 16.14 4.02 20.50
CA TRP A 98 14.93 4.29 21.27
C TRP A 98 13.91 5.10 20.48
N ALA A 99 14.36 6.04 19.63
CA ALA A 99 13.48 6.80 18.76
C ALA A 99 12.77 5.88 17.75
N ILE A 100 13.50 4.99 17.08
CA ILE A 100 12.92 4.03 16.12
C ILE A 100 11.94 3.09 16.82
N VAL A 101 12.28 2.55 18.00
CA VAL A 101 11.39 1.69 18.79
C VAL A 101 10.12 2.44 19.21
N ALA A 102 10.26 3.68 19.71
CA ALA A 102 9.13 4.50 20.12
C ALA A 102 8.24 4.88 18.92
N THR A 103 8.84 5.29 17.80
CA THR A 103 8.13 5.57 16.54
C THR A 103 7.37 4.33 16.08
N GLY A 104 8.04 3.17 15.99
CA GLY A 104 7.40 1.92 15.57
C GLY A 104 6.24 1.55 16.48
N LEU A 105 6.38 1.70 17.80
CA LEU A 105 5.29 1.46 18.74
C LEU A 105 4.12 2.44 18.54
N ILE A 106 4.39 3.73 18.30
CA ILE A 106 3.36 4.74 18.05
C ILE A 106 2.61 4.42 16.75
N ILE A 107 3.35 4.13 15.66
CA ILE A 107 2.77 3.79 14.36
C ILE A 107 1.96 2.50 14.48
N PHE A 108 2.47 1.49 15.17
CA PHE A 108 1.78 0.23 15.41
C PHE A 108 0.47 0.44 16.19
N LEU A 109 0.52 1.17 17.31
CA LEU A 109 -0.66 1.41 18.15
C LEU A 109 -1.71 2.28 17.46
N ALA A 110 -1.29 3.28 16.67
CA ALA A 110 -2.18 4.11 15.89
C ALA A 110 -2.76 3.36 14.67
N GLY A 111 -1.94 2.52 14.03
CA GLY A 111 -2.29 1.80 12.82
C GLY A 111 -3.07 0.52 13.04
N LEU A 112 -2.98 -0.09 14.22
CA LEU A 112 -3.75 -1.29 14.56
C LEU A 112 -5.28 -1.07 14.44
N PRO A 113 -5.91 -0.05 15.06
CA PRO A 113 -7.33 0.18 14.87
C PRO A 113 -7.66 0.48 13.41
N ILE A 114 -6.89 1.34 12.75
CA ILE A 114 -7.11 1.72 11.34
C ILE A 114 -7.10 0.49 10.44
N SER A 115 -6.09 -0.37 10.58
CA SER A 115 -5.94 -1.63 9.83
C SER A 115 -7.09 -2.59 10.07
N VAL A 116 -7.54 -2.72 11.33
CA VAL A 116 -8.69 -3.56 11.68
C VAL A 116 -9.97 -3.04 11.02
N TYR A 117 -10.20 -1.73 11.03
CA TYR A 117 -11.37 -1.13 10.36
C TYR A 117 -11.29 -1.27 8.83
N ALA A 118 -10.14 -0.98 8.22
CA ALA A 118 -9.91 -1.15 6.78
C ALA A 118 -10.16 -2.59 6.33
N ALA A 119 -9.59 -3.59 7.01
CA ALA A 119 -9.77 -5.00 6.68
C ALA A 119 -11.19 -5.52 6.95
N ARG A 120 -11.84 -5.06 8.03
CA ARG A 120 -13.20 -5.51 8.39
C ARG A 120 -14.25 -4.97 7.45
N TYR A 121 -14.17 -3.68 7.10
CA TYR A 121 -15.17 -2.99 6.29
C TYR A 121 -14.81 -2.90 4.80
N GLY A 122 -13.56 -3.24 4.42
CA GLY A 122 -13.08 -3.19 3.04
C GLY A 122 -13.05 -1.78 2.48
N VAL A 123 -12.72 -0.82 3.32
CA VAL A 123 -12.72 0.62 3.02
C VAL A 123 -11.28 1.12 2.94
N ASP A 124 -11.04 2.06 2.02
CA ASP A 124 -9.78 2.80 1.91
C ASP A 124 -9.70 3.91 2.98
N MET A 125 -8.51 4.51 3.09
CA MET A 125 -8.26 5.61 4.03
C MET A 125 -9.20 6.80 3.81
N ASP A 126 -9.59 7.06 2.57
CA ASP A 126 -10.47 8.18 2.19
C ASP A 126 -11.94 7.96 2.58
N LEU A 127 -12.43 6.72 2.49
CA LEU A 127 -13.75 6.36 3.00
C LEU A 127 -13.78 6.33 4.53
N LEU A 128 -12.68 5.96 5.19
CA LEU A 128 -12.55 6.05 6.64
C LEU A 128 -12.66 7.50 7.12
N THR A 129 -12.02 8.46 6.45
CA THR A 129 -12.07 9.89 6.85
C THR A 129 -13.43 10.51 6.55
N ARG A 130 -14.12 10.08 5.49
CA ARG A 130 -15.54 10.41 5.25
C ARG A 130 -16.43 9.86 6.37
N GLY A 131 -16.25 8.60 6.74
CA GLY A 131 -17.01 7.93 7.80
C GLY A 131 -16.74 8.48 9.21
N ALA A 132 -15.55 9.05 9.43
CA ALA A 132 -15.15 9.67 10.70
C ALA A 132 -15.70 11.09 10.92
N GLY A 133 -16.50 11.61 9.99
CA GLY A 133 -17.19 12.91 10.13
C GLY A 133 -16.51 14.09 9.44
N PHE A 134 -15.39 13.89 8.72
CA PHE A 134 -14.72 14.96 7.97
C PHE A 134 -15.30 15.19 6.56
N GLY A 135 -16.22 14.33 6.11
CA GLY A 135 -16.91 14.46 4.83
C GLY A 135 -15.99 14.46 3.60
N TYR A 136 -16.45 15.03 2.49
CA TYR A 136 -15.70 15.07 1.23
C TYR A 136 -14.44 15.96 1.29
N ILE A 137 -14.46 17.01 2.12
CA ILE A 137 -13.31 17.91 2.30
C ILE A 137 -12.18 17.16 3.02
N GLY A 138 -12.50 16.44 4.09
CA GLY A 138 -11.54 15.60 4.80
C GLY A 138 -10.89 14.57 3.89
N SER A 139 -11.71 13.85 3.11
CA SER A 139 -11.20 12.88 2.14
C SER A 139 -10.30 13.52 1.09
N THR A 140 -10.66 14.67 0.53
CA THR A 140 -9.80 15.33 -0.47
C THR A 140 -8.45 15.75 0.14
N LEU A 141 -8.47 16.26 1.38
CA LEU A 141 -7.26 16.65 2.09
C LEU A 141 -6.38 15.44 2.42
N THR A 142 -6.96 14.32 2.85
CA THR A 142 -6.20 13.09 3.13
C THR A 142 -5.61 12.48 1.87
N SER A 143 -6.37 12.43 0.76
CA SER A 143 -5.83 11.99 -0.53
C SER A 143 -4.68 12.88 -0.99
N LEU A 144 -4.78 14.22 -0.81
CA LEU A 144 -3.73 15.16 -1.20
C LEU A 144 -2.45 14.98 -0.38
N ILE A 145 -2.58 14.80 0.95
CA ILE A 145 -1.45 14.50 1.82
C ILE A 145 -0.78 13.20 1.38
N TYR A 146 -1.56 12.16 1.13
CA TYR A 146 -1.07 10.85 0.72
C TYR A 146 -0.37 10.90 -0.66
N ALA A 147 -0.97 11.56 -1.64
CA ALA A 147 -0.38 11.75 -2.96
C ALA A 147 0.94 12.52 -2.87
N SER A 148 0.98 13.60 -2.09
CA SER A 148 2.19 14.41 -1.90
C SER A 148 3.32 13.59 -1.28
N PHE A 149 3.01 12.79 -0.25
CA PHE A 149 3.98 11.92 0.40
C PHE A 149 4.50 10.85 -0.55
N THR A 150 3.63 10.25 -1.36
CA THR A 150 4.00 9.29 -2.40
C THR A 150 4.99 9.90 -3.40
N PHE A 151 4.75 11.14 -3.86
CA PHE A 151 5.68 11.84 -4.75
C PHE A 151 7.03 12.13 -4.10
N ILE A 152 7.06 12.47 -2.80
CA ILE A 152 8.30 12.69 -2.05
C ILE A 152 9.12 11.39 -2.00
N PHE A 153 8.50 10.26 -1.67
CA PHE A 153 9.20 8.97 -1.62
C PHE A 153 9.68 8.52 -2.98
N PHE A 154 8.85 8.68 -4.02
CA PHE A 154 9.27 8.42 -5.40
C PHE A 154 10.51 9.25 -5.79
N ALA A 155 10.54 10.54 -5.45
CA ALA A 155 11.69 11.39 -5.73
C ALA A 155 12.94 10.99 -4.93
N LEU A 156 12.77 10.63 -3.65
CA LEU A 156 13.86 10.19 -2.79
C LEU A 156 14.44 8.84 -3.24
N GLU A 157 13.60 7.88 -3.60
CA GLU A 157 14.05 6.60 -4.16
C GLU A 157 14.79 6.80 -5.49
N ALA A 158 14.29 7.67 -6.37
CA ALA A 158 15.00 8.02 -7.61
C ALA A 158 16.37 8.65 -7.33
N ALA A 159 16.50 9.44 -6.26
CA ALA A 159 17.79 9.98 -5.82
C ALA A 159 18.72 8.89 -5.31
N VAL A 160 18.24 7.98 -4.46
CA VAL A 160 19.04 6.84 -3.98
C VAL A 160 19.54 5.99 -5.16
N MET A 161 18.68 5.71 -6.15
CA MET A 161 19.06 4.97 -7.35
C MET A 161 20.11 5.72 -8.19
N ALA A 162 19.96 7.04 -8.37
CA ALA A 162 20.92 7.85 -9.11
C ALA A 162 22.31 7.87 -8.43
N TYR A 163 22.35 8.01 -7.10
CA TYR A 163 23.61 7.94 -6.34
C TYR A 163 24.22 6.54 -6.34
N ALA A 164 23.39 5.48 -6.37
CA ALA A 164 23.89 4.13 -6.54
C ALA A 164 24.56 3.92 -7.92
N LEU A 165 24.02 4.50 -8.99
CA LEU A 165 24.63 4.48 -10.32
C LEU A 165 25.94 5.27 -10.37
N GLU A 166 25.98 6.41 -9.68
CA GLU A 166 27.22 7.18 -9.52
C GLU A 166 28.29 6.32 -8.83
N LEU A 167 27.96 5.70 -7.70
CA LEU A 167 28.93 4.91 -6.94
C LEU A 167 29.39 3.63 -7.68
N ALA A 168 28.51 3.01 -8.48
CA ALA A 168 28.80 1.75 -9.14
C ALA A 168 29.45 1.89 -10.53
N LEU A 169 29.09 2.95 -11.27
CA LEU A 169 29.43 3.12 -12.69
C LEU A 169 30.03 4.50 -13.00
N ASP A 170 30.29 5.34 -11.98
CA ASP A 170 30.76 6.73 -12.10
C ASP A 170 29.84 7.60 -12.99
N ILE A 171 28.54 7.29 -13.05
CA ILE A 171 27.55 8.06 -13.81
C ILE A 171 27.07 9.25 -12.97
N PRO A 172 27.22 10.50 -13.44
CA PRO A 172 26.76 11.66 -12.68
C PRO A 172 25.25 11.60 -12.38
N PRO A 173 24.78 12.11 -11.22
CA PRO A 173 23.37 12.05 -10.82
C PRO A 173 22.41 12.64 -11.85
N THR A 174 22.82 13.69 -12.57
CA THR A 174 22.02 14.31 -13.63
C THR A 174 21.59 13.31 -14.70
N TRP A 175 22.50 12.43 -15.13
CA TRP A 175 22.21 11.34 -16.06
C TRP A 175 21.57 10.15 -15.35
N GLY A 176 21.95 9.89 -14.10
CA GLY A 176 21.34 8.85 -13.26
C GLY A 176 19.82 9.01 -13.15
N TYR A 177 19.33 10.23 -12.90
CA TYR A 177 17.89 10.53 -12.86
C TYR A 177 17.18 10.21 -14.18
N LEU A 178 17.79 10.59 -15.31
CA LEU A 178 17.23 10.34 -16.64
C LEU A 178 17.15 8.83 -16.93
N ILE A 179 18.22 8.09 -16.64
CA ILE A 179 18.29 6.64 -16.83
C ILE A 179 17.21 5.95 -15.98
N CYS A 180 17.11 6.32 -14.70
CA CYS A 180 16.09 5.78 -13.81
C CYS A 180 14.69 6.05 -14.35
N ALA A 181 14.39 7.27 -14.81
CA ALA A 181 13.08 7.60 -15.37
C ALA A 181 12.76 6.79 -16.64
N ILE A 182 13.73 6.64 -17.56
CA ILE A 182 13.56 5.86 -18.80
C ILE A 182 13.30 4.38 -18.51
N VAL A 183 13.83 3.83 -17.41
CA VAL A 183 13.61 2.43 -17.02
C VAL A 183 12.31 2.27 -16.23
N VAL A 184 12.06 3.15 -15.25
CA VAL A 184 10.95 3.02 -14.31
C VAL A 184 9.61 3.38 -14.94
N ILE A 185 9.52 4.44 -15.75
CA ILE A 185 8.23 4.87 -16.34
C ILE A 185 7.63 3.76 -17.21
N PRO A 186 8.36 3.15 -18.17
CA PRO A 186 7.81 2.04 -18.96
C PRO A 186 7.52 0.80 -18.11
N LEU A 187 8.29 0.55 -17.06
CA LEU A 187 8.02 -0.58 -16.17
C LEU A 187 6.66 -0.42 -15.49
N VAL A 188 6.36 0.78 -14.98
CA VAL A 188 5.09 1.08 -14.30
C VAL A 188 3.90 1.04 -15.28
N THR A 189 4.09 1.36 -16.56
CA THR A 189 3.00 1.25 -17.56
C THR A 189 2.53 -0.18 -17.82
N HIS A 190 3.30 -1.20 -17.41
CA HIS A 190 2.88 -2.62 -17.51
C HIS A 190 2.04 -3.09 -16.30
N GLY A 191 1.72 -2.18 -15.37
CA GLY A 191 0.82 -2.42 -14.26
C GLY A 191 1.37 -3.33 -13.16
N VAL A 192 0.51 -3.62 -12.18
CA VAL A 192 0.87 -4.35 -10.95
C VAL A 192 1.34 -5.79 -11.23
N SER A 193 0.85 -6.42 -12.30
CA SER A 193 1.22 -7.80 -12.65
C SER A 193 2.69 -7.93 -13.07
N ALA A 194 3.22 -6.95 -13.81
CA ALA A 194 4.63 -6.93 -14.21
C ALA A 194 5.54 -6.63 -13.02
N ILE A 195 5.15 -5.64 -12.20
CA ILE A 195 5.86 -5.26 -10.97
C ILE A 195 5.96 -6.45 -10.02
N SER A 196 4.85 -7.14 -9.75
CA SER A 196 4.83 -8.29 -8.85
C SER A 196 5.72 -9.44 -9.35
N ARG A 197 5.76 -9.70 -10.67
CA ARG A 197 6.63 -10.73 -11.25
C ARG A 197 8.11 -10.37 -11.10
N LEU A 198 8.47 -9.10 -11.35
CA LEU A 198 9.83 -8.62 -11.15
C LEU A 198 10.23 -8.77 -9.67
N GLN A 199 9.37 -8.33 -8.77
CA GLN A 199 9.61 -8.34 -7.34
C GLN A 199 9.87 -9.76 -6.78
N VAL A 200 9.13 -10.77 -7.23
CA VAL A 200 9.36 -12.17 -6.79
C VAL A 200 10.78 -12.65 -7.11
N TRP A 201 11.38 -12.18 -8.20
CA TRP A 201 12.76 -12.53 -8.57
C TRP A 201 13.80 -11.62 -7.94
N THR A 202 13.53 -10.32 -7.83
CA THR A 202 14.49 -9.36 -7.26
C THR A 202 14.54 -9.41 -5.74
N GLN A 203 13.48 -9.82 -5.06
CA GLN A 203 13.39 -9.83 -3.59
C GLN A 203 14.39 -10.81 -2.94
N PRO A 204 14.57 -12.07 -3.41
CA PRO A 204 15.63 -12.94 -2.91
C PRO A 204 17.03 -12.36 -3.15
N LEU A 205 17.26 -11.80 -4.35
CA LEU A 205 18.55 -11.20 -4.69
C LEU A 205 18.86 -10.00 -3.80
N TRP A 206 17.88 -9.12 -3.61
CA TRP A 206 17.96 -7.96 -2.74
C TRP A 206 18.24 -8.37 -1.30
N LEU A 207 17.57 -9.39 -0.77
CA LEU A 207 17.79 -9.87 0.59
C LEU A 207 19.20 -10.44 0.78
N VAL A 208 19.73 -11.16 -0.22
CA VAL A 208 21.12 -11.60 -0.21
C VAL A 208 22.07 -10.40 -0.23
N MET A 209 21.83 -9.43 -1.11
CA MET A 209 22.64 -8.20 -1.20
C MET A 209 22.56 -7.33 0.05
N LEU A 210 21.46 -7.37 0.79
CA LEU A 210 21.31 -6.69 2.07
C LEU A 210 22.18 -7.35 3.15
N VAL A 211 22.24 -8.69 3.20
CA VAL A 211 22.97 -9.43 4.24
C VAL A 211 24.48 -9.48 3.99
N VAL A 212 24.91 -9.56 2.72
CA VAL A 212 26.32 -9.74 2.33
C VAL A 212 27.26 -8.68 2.94
N PRO A 213 26.96 -7.37 2.89
CA PRO A 213 27.81 -6.34 3.49
C PRO A 213 28.02 -6.54 5.00
N PHE A 214 26.96 -6.89 5.74
CA PHE A 214 27.09 -7.14 7.18
C PHE A 214 27.96 -8.36 7.47
N VAL A 215 27.78 -9.46 6.73
CA VAL A 215 28.63 -10.66 6.89
C VAL A 215 30.09 -10.35 6.57
N TYR A 216 30.34 -9.60 5.49
CA TYR A 216 31.69 -9.18 5.12
C TYR A 216 32.35 -8.34 6.22
N VAL A 217 31.62 -7.38 6.80
CA VAL A 217 32.11 -6.54 7.91
C VAL A 217 32.40 -7.40 9.15
N ILE A 218 31.51 -8.32 9.54
CA ILE A 218 31.72 -9.20 10.71
C ILE A 218 33.00 -10.05 10.55
N VAL A 219 33.23 -10.59 9.36
CA VAL A 219 34.39 -11.44 9.08
C VAL A 219 35.69 -10.64 9.08
N ARG A 220 35.67 -9.39 8.61
CA ARG A 220 36.86 -8.54 8.51
C ARG A 220 37.17 -7.77 9.78
N ASP A 221 36.15 -7.31 10.49
CA ASP A 221 36.26 -6.59 11.75
C ASP A 221 35.16 -7.06 12.73
N PRO A 222 35.42 -8.13 13.51
CA PRO A 222 34.49 -8.62 14.52
C PRO A 222 34.16 -7.58 15.60
N GLY A 223 34.99 -6.54 15.77
CA GLY A 223 34.79 -5.45 16.72
C GLY A 223 33.84 -4.35 16.24
N ALA A 224 33.54 -4.30 14.93
CA ALA A 224 32.75 -3.23 14.32
C ALA A 224 31.36 -3.06 14.97
N PHE A 225 30.71 -4.16 15.36
CA PHE A 225 29.40 -4.11 16.02
C PHE A 225 29.45 -3.47 17.40
N SER A 226 30.53 -3.69 18.14
CA SER A 226 30.74 -3.00 19.42
C SER A 226 30.91 -1.50 19.19
N GLY A 227 31.62 -1.12 18.14
CA GLY A 227 31.78 0.27 17.72
C GLY A 227 30.46 0.94 17.35
N ILE A 228 29.56 0.25 16.65
CA ILE A 228 28.23 0.76 16.28
C ILE A 228 27.35 0.98 17.52
N VAL A 229 27.30 0.02 18.45
CA VAL A 229 26.45 0.14 19.64
C VAL A 229 26.90 1.29 20.56
N HIS A 230 28.19 1.58 20.58
CA HIS A 230 28.76 2.69 21.35
C HIS A 230 28.94 3.97 20.52
N TYR A 231 28.42 3.99 19.29
CA TYR A 231 28.60 5.11 18.40
C TYR A 231 27.81 6.33 18.88
N GLY A 232 28.53 7.39 19.23
CA GLY A 232 27.97 8.61 19.82
C GLY A 232 27.47 9.66 18.83
N GLY A 233 27.34 9.34 17.55
CA GLY A 233 26.99 10.31 16.51
C GLY A 233 28.18 11.18 16.08
N GLU A 234 28.05 11.89 14.96
CA GLU A 234 29.09 12.80 14.44
C GLU A 234 29.52 13.87 15.45
N SER A 235 28.58 14.33 16.28
CA SER A 235 28.86 15.32 17.33
C SER A 235 29.48 14.71 18.61
N MET A 236 29.66 13.38 18.67
CA MET A 236 30.01 12.58 19.87
C MET A 236 29.11 12.76 21.10
N ARG A 237 28.07 13.61 21.02
CA ARG A 237 27.13 13.89 22.10
C ARG A 237 26.12 12.75 22.31
N GLY A 238 25.80 11.98 21.27
CA GLY A 238 24.84 10.88 21.31
C GLY A 238 25.36 9.57 21.91
N ALA A 239 26.53 9.56 22.56
CA ALA A 239 27.07 8.34 23.20
C ALA A 239 26.24 7.89 24.41
N THR A 240 25.51 8.83 25.02
CA THR A 240 24.54 8.59 26.08
C THR A 240 23.14 9.03 25.64
N PHE A 241 22.13 8.53 26.34
CA PHE A 241 20.75 8.94 26.08
C PHE A 241 20.56 10.43 26.40
N GLN A 242 20.10 11.19 25.41
CA GLN A 242 19.79 12.60 25.55
C GLN A 242 18.39 12.85 25.00
N LEU A 243 17.50 13.33 25.87
CA LEU A 243 16.12 13.62 25.52
C LEU A 243 15.96 14.52 24.28
N PRO A 244 16.80 15.57 24.07
CA PRO A 244 16.71 16.38 22.85
C PRO A 244 17.06 15.63 21.56
N LEU A 245 18.09 14.77 21.59
CA LEU A 245 18.50 13.98 20.41
C LEU A 245 17.49 12.88 20.11
N PHE A 246 16.98 12.22 21.16
CA PHE A 246 15.85 11.30 21.06
C PHE A 246 14.62 12.00 20.46
N GLY A 247 14.27 13.19 20.96
CA GLY A 247 13.13 13.96 20.45
C GLY A 247 13.30 14.34 18.98
N ALA A 248 14.49 14.75 18.56
CA ALA A 248 14.79 15.06 17.16
C ALA A 248 14.71 13.83 16.25
N ALA A 249 15.24 12.68 16.69
CA ALA A 249 15.12 11.43 15.94
C ALA A 249 13.65 10.95 15.88
N LEU A 250 12.90 11.12 16.97
CA LEU A 250 11.49 10.75 17.08
C LEU A 250 10.61 11.57 16.13
N THR A 251 10.87 12.87 15.97
CA THR A 251 10.09 13.72 15.04
C THR A 251 10.27 13.29 13.59
N VAL A 252 11.49 12.91 13.20
CA VAL A 252 11.75 12.33 11.87
C VAL A 252 10.98 11.02 11.70
N GLY A 253 11.02 10.14 12.70
CA GLY A 253 10.28 8.88 12.66
C GLY A 253 8.76 9.07 12.59
N ILE A 254 8.19 9.97 13.39
CA ILE A 254 6.74 10.24 13.40
C ILE A 254 6.25 10.77 12.05
N ALA A 255 7.07 11.51 11.30
CA ALA A 255 6.70 11.99 9.96
C ALA A 255 6.34 10.84 9.00
N LEU A 256 6.88 9.64 9.22
CA LEU A 256 6.63 8.44 8.43
C LEU A 256 5.27 7.79 8.70
N ILE A 257 4.52 8.22 9.73
CA ILE A 257 3.19 7.67 10.05
C ILE A 257 2.21 7.75 8.88
N THR A 258 2.42 8.70 7.97
CA THR A 258 1.60 8.91 6.78
C THR A 258 1.67 7.76 5.77
N GLN A 259 2.70 6.91 5.84
CA GLN A 259 2.81 5.67 5.02
C GLN A 259 1.72 4.65 5.33
N MET A 260 1.12 4.73 6.52
CA MET A 260 0.03 3.85 6.92
C MET A 260 -1.18 3.89 5.98
N GLY A 261 -1.35 4.97 5.20
CA GLY A 261 -2.38 5.05 4.17
C GLY A 261 -2.24 3.96 3.09
N GLU A 262 -1.01 3.67 2.65
CA GLU A 262 -0.75 2.61 1.66
C GLU A 262 -1.08 1.23 2.23
N GLN A 263 -0.68 0.99 3.48
CA GLN A 263 -0.99 -0.27 4.18
C GLN A 263 -2.50 -0.45 4.29
N ALA A 264 -3.25 0.59 4.70
CA ALA A 264 -4.71 0.58 4.77
C ALA A 264 -5.35 0.20 3.42
N ASP A 265 -4.79 0.69 2.32
CA ASP A 265 -5.27 0.38 0.97
C ASP A 265 -4.99 -1.07 0.55
N TYR A 266 -3.90 -1.69 1.00
CA TYR A 266 -3.67 -3.13 0.79
C TYR A 266 -4.65 -3.97 1.62
N LEU A 267 -4.91 -3.58 2.88
CA LEU A 267 -5.81 -4.32 3.77
C LEU A 267 -7.26 -4.37 3.27
N ARG A 268 -7.71 -3.40 2.46
CA ARG A 268 -9.07 -3.41 1.90
C ARG A 268 -9.35 -4.64 1.03
N PHE A 269 -8.29 -5.27 0.50
CA PHE A 269 -8.35 -6.49 -0.30
C PHE A 269 -8.35 -7.78 0.54
N MET A 270 -8.23 -7.70 1.87
CA MET A 270 -8.27 -8.89 2.74
C MET A 270 -9.63 -9.61 2.69
N PRO A 271 -9.64 -10.96 2.73
CA PRO A 271 -10.86 -11.75 2.79
C PRO A 271 -11.64 -11.50 4.09
N ALA A 272 -12.96 -11.68 4.03
CA ALA A 272 -13.80 -11.56 5.23
C ALA A 272 -13.42 -12.63 6.26
N SER A 273 -13.37 -12.24 7.54
CA SER A 273 -13.07 -13.15 8.64
C SER A 273 -14.18 -14.18 8.80
N THR A 274 -13.83 -15.47 8.80
CA THR A 274 -14.73 -16.58 9.13
C THR A 274 -14.29 -17.26 10.43
N PRO A 275 -15.16 -17.98 11.16
CA PRO A 275 -14.77 -18.66 12.40
C PRO A 275 -13.57 -19.61 12.22
N ALA A 276 -13.44 -20.23 11.04
CA ALA A 276 -12.34 -21.13 10.70
C ALA A 276 -11.03 -20.40 10.33
N THR A 277 -11.10 -19.16 9.84
CA THR A 277 -9.92 -18.40 9.36
C THR A 277 -9.53 -17.24 10.28
N ARG A 278 -10.16 -17.10 11.45
CA ARG A 278 -9.97 -15.96 12.37
C ARG A 278 -8.52 -15.73 12.77
N GLY A 279 -7.76 -16.79 13.06
CA GLY A 279 -6.33 -16.68 13.42
C GLY A 279 -5.47 -16.18 12.24
N ARG A 280 -5.69 -16.72 11.04
CA ARG A 280 -5.01 -16.29 9.81
C ARG A 280 -5.36 -14.86 9.44
N TRP A 281 -6.61 -14.46 9.69
CA TRP A 281 -7.07 -13.10 9.46
C TRP A 281 -6.34 -12.10 10.37
N TRP A 282 -6.25 -12.38 11.67
CA TRP A 282 -5.48 -11.52 12.58
C TRP A 282 -4.00 -11.46 12.25
N LEU A 283 -3.40 -12.59 11.86
CA LEU A 283 -2.00 -12.62 11.42
C LEU A 283 -1.81 -11.78 10.16
N GLY A 284 -2.72 -11.87 9.18
CA GLY A 284 -2.69 -11.04 7.98
C GLY A 284 -2.86 -9.55 8.27
N VAL A 285 -3.76 -9.18 9.19
CA VAL A 285 -3.94 -7.79 9.62
C VAL A 285 -2.70 -7.27 10.36
N LEU A 286 -2.09 -8.08 11.23
CA LEU A 286 -0.92 -7.67 12.01
C LEU A 286 0.37 -7.59 11.18
N VAL A 287 0.54 -8.49 10.21
CA VAL A 287 1.75 -8.53 9.36
C VAL A 287 1.67 -7.54 8.21
N GLY A 288 0.46 -7.31 7.67
CA GLY A 288 0.27 -6.45 6.50
C GLY A 288 -0.31 -5.07 6.79
N GLY A 289 -0.46 -4.68 8.06
CA GLY A 289 -1.28 -3.52 8.42
C GLY A 289 -0.66 -2.47 9.33
N PRO A 290 -0.49 -2.74 10.63
CA PRO A 290 0.17 -1.80 11.51
C PRO A 290 1.64 -1.74 11.09
N GLY A 291 2.04 -0.57 10.57
CA GLY A 291 3.32 -0.32 9.90
C GLY A 291 4.56 -0.75 10.65
#